data_AF-A0A533YJL7-F1
#
_entry.id   AF-A0A533YJL7-F1
#
_cell.length_a   1.000
_cell.length_b   1.000
_cell.length_c   1.000
_cell.angle_alpha   90.00
_cell.angle_beta   90.00
_cell.angle_gamma   90.00
#
_symmetry.space_group_name_H-M   'P 1'
#
loop_
_entity.id
_entity.type
_entity.pdbx_description
1 polymer ?
#
loop_
_entity_poly.entity_id
_entity_poly.type
_entity_poly.pdbx_seq_one_letter_code
_entity_poly.pdbx_strand_id
1 'polypeptide(L)'
;LRDAPRALSLGRDQLDHPPPLWLRLAVNTAKRYEDMLTGSLADKINHSAPDSLKTALTLVANETANRLASFRNFIQDTLPAGAEGSWMVGATYYDWVLKNFHFLPYTAASMIDTGWRIHQETKEMLEAVAHRINSTASLEQTVSAMKARHPEASMITEAYHRQSDRVRQLLVSQNLVAIPAAETLVFVPTPPDLRE
;
A
#
# COMPACT_ATOMS: atom_id res chain seq x y z
N LEU A 1 -11.15 7.23 17.97
CA LEU A 1 -12.31 8.01 17.48
C LEU A 1 -12.52 9.32 18.23
N ARG A 2 -12.33 9.38 19.57
CA ARG A 2 -12.50 10.62 20.35
C ARG A 2 -11.67 11.82 19.85
N ASP A 3 -10.48 11.58 19.32
CA ASP A 3 -9.60 12.65 18.81
C ASP A 3 -9.87 13.04 17.36
N ALA A 4 -10.69 12.27 16.62
CA ALA A 4 -10.98 12.54 15.22
C ALA A 4 -11.55 13.95 14.96
N PRO A 5 -12.48 14.48 15.78
CA PRO A 5 -12.97 15.85 15.60
C PRO A 5 -11.84 16.89 15.63
N ARG A 6 -10.90 16.74 16.58
CA ARG A 6 -9.77 17.66 16.72
C ARG A 6 -8.83 17.57 15.53
N ALA A 7 -8.49 16.36 15.09
CA ALA A 7 -7.62 16.15 13.94
C ALA A 7 -8.23 16.75 12.66
N LEU A 8 -9.52 16.54 12.42
CA LEU A 8 -10.22 17.07 11.24
C LEU A 8 -10.33 18.61 11.29
N SER A 9 -10.55 19.20 12.48
CA SER A 9 -10.55 20.65 12.63
C SER A 9 -9.17 21.25 12.32
N LEU A 10 -8.11 20.69 12.91
CA LEU A 10 -6.74 21.13 12.63
C LEU A 10 -6.40 21.02 11.14
N GLY A 11 -6.84 19.94 10.48
CA GLY A 11 -6.70 19.78 9.04
C GLY A 11 -7.36 20.91 8.26
N ARG A 12 -8.58 21.34 8.64
CA ARG A 12 -9.25 22.48 7.98
C ARG A 12 -8.47 23.78 8.13
N ASP A 13 -7.89 24.00 9.31
CA ASP A 13 -7.20 25.24 9.64
C ASP A 13 -5.80 25.33 9.02
N GLN A 14 -5.17 24.18 8.71
CA GLN A 14 -3.78 24.12 8.24
C GLN A 14 -3.64 23.85 6.73
N LEU A 15 -4.69 23.33 6.08
CA LEU A 15 -4.63 23.06 4.65
C LEU A 15 -4.73 24.35 3.85
N ASP A 16 -3.73 24.57 3.01
CA ASP A 16 -3.63 25.73 2.14
C ASP A 16 -3.22 25.28 0.73
N HIS A 17 -4.12 25.46 -0.24
CA HIS A 17 -3.90 25.19 -1.67
C HIS A 17 -3.13 23.89 -1.98
N PRO A 18 -3.54 22.71 -1.47
CA PRO A 18 -2.82 21.47 -1.74
C PRO A 18 -2.91 21.05 -3.22
N PRO A 19 -1.99 20.19 -3.70
CA PRO A 19 -2.02 19.67 -5.05
C PRO A 19 -3.37 19.02 -5.42
N PRO A 20 -3.92 19.27 -6.63
CA PRO A 20 -5.21 18.71 -7.05
C PRO A 20 -5.30 17.18 -6.94
N LEU A 21 -4.20 16.47 -7.21
CA LEU A 21 -4.13 15.02 -7.05
C LEU A 21 -4.39 14.58 -5.60
N TRP A 22 -3.83 15.30 -4.62
CA TRP A 22 -3.99 14.96 -3.21
C TRP A 22 -5.41 15.21 -2.73
N LEU A 23 -6.07 16.27 -3.20
CA LEU A 23 -7.49 16.50 -2.93
C LEU A 23 -8.35 15.33 -3.41
N ARG A 24 -8.17 14.87 -4.65
CA ARG A 24 -8.91 13.72 -5.20
C ARG A 24 -8.68 12.43 -4.40
N LEU A 25 -7.42 12.15 -4.04
CA LEU A 25 -7.07 10.98 -3.23
C LEU A 25 -7.66 11.08 -1.81
N ALA A 26 -7.63 12.27 -1.20
CA ALA A 26 -8.16 12.52 0.13
C ALA A 26 -9.70 12.38 0.17
N VAL A 27 -10.42 12.87 -0.85
CA VAL A 27 -11.87 12.69 -0.96
C VAL A 27 -12.24 11.21 -1.02
N ASN A 28 -11.59 10.44 -1.89
CA ASN A 28 -11.82 9.00 -2.02
C ASN A 28 -11.48 8.25 -0.72
N THR A 29 -10.41 8.65 -0.05
CA THR A 29 -9.97 8.03 1.20
C THR A 29 -10.93 8.35 2.35
N ALA A 30 -11.37 9.60 2.48
CA ALA A 30 -12.38 10.00 3.46
C ALA A 30 -13.68 9.21 3.26
N LYS A 31 -14.12 9.05 2.00
CA LYS A 31 -15.32 8.26 1.68
C LYS A 31 -15.18 6.79 2.10
N ARG A 32 -14.04 6.14 1.82
CA ARG A 32 -13.80 4.75 2.27
C ARG A 32 -13.84 4.60 3.78
N TYR A 33 -13.30 5.57 4.53
CA TYR A 33 -13.36 5.55 5.98
C TYR A 33 -14.77 5.82 6.51
N GLU A 34 -15.57 6.69 5.85
CA GLU A 34 -17.01 6.81 6.14
C GLU A 34 -17.69 5.45 6.00
N ASP A 35 -17.50 4.79 4.86
CA ASP A 35 -18.13 3.49 4.57
C ASP A 35 -17.71 2.40 5.56
N MET A 36 -16.44 2.37 5.96
CA MET A 36 -15.94 1.48 7.01
C MET A 36 -16.59 1.77 8.37
N LEU A 37 -16.71 3.04 8.76
CA LEU A 37 -17.31 3.44 10.05
C LEU A 37 -18.79 3.09 10.13
N THR A 38 -19.54 3.27 9.03
CA THR A 38 -20.98 3.02 8.97
C THR A 38 -21.34 1.59 8.56
N GLY A 39 -20.39 0.84 8.00
CA GLY A 39 -20.54 -0.55 7.55
C GLY A 39 -19.81 -1.51 8.47
N SER A 40 -18.60 -1.94 8.06
CA SER A 40 -17.88 -3.05 8.71
C SER A 40 -17.61 -2.82 10.21
N LEU A 41 -17.32 -1.59 10.64
CA LEU A 41 -17.17 -1.29 12.06
C LEU A 41 -18.51 -1.37 12.81
N ALA A 42 -19.59 -0.86 12.22
CA ALA A 42 -20.92 -0.93 12.83
C ALA A 42 -21.36 -2.39 13.02
N ASP A 43 -21.13 -3.24 12.01
CA ASP A 43 -21.37 -4.68 12.11
C ASP A 43 -20.53 -5.31 13.21
N LYS A 44 -19.25 -4.97 13.30
CA LYS A 44 -18.36 -5.50 14.33
C LYS A 44 -18.77 -5.07 15.74
N ILE A 45 -19.24 -3.84 15.92
CA ILE A 45 -19.79 -3.37 17.21
C ILE A 45 -21.01 -4.21 17.58
N ASN A 46 -21.94 -4.42 16.64
CA ASN A 46 -23.17 -5.17 16.90
C ASN A 46 -22.90 -6.63 17.28
N HIS A 47 -21.96 -7.30 16.59
CA HIS A 47 -21.70 -8.72 16.77
C HIS A 47 -20.70 -9.05 17.89
N SER A 48 -19.75 -8.16 18.19
CA SER A 48 -18.60 -8.51 19.04
C SER A 48 -18.36 -7.59 20.23
N ALA A 49 -18.96 -6.41 20.29
CA ALA A 49 -18.78 -5.53 21.45
C ALA A 49 -19.62 -6.00 22.65
N PRO A 50 -19.15 -5.80 23.89
CA PRO A 50 -19.99 -5.95 25.09
C PRO A 50 -21.23 -5.06 25.01
N ASP A 51 -22.40 -5.56 25.44
CA ASP A 51 -23.66 -4.81 25.36
C ASP A 51 -23.60 -3.44 26.05
N SER A 52 -22.85 -3.35 27.16
CA SER A 52 -22.62 -2.10 27.89
C SER A 52 -21.89 -1.03 27.08
N LEU A 53 -21.17 -1.41 26.01
CA LEU A 53 -20.38 -0.50 25.18
C LEU A 53 -21.01 -0.23 23.81
N LYS A 54 -21.95 -1.05 23.35
CA LYS A 54 -22.54 -0.95 21.99
C LYS A 54 -23.07 0.45 21.70
N THR A 55 -23.94 0.98 22.56
CA THR A 55 -24.53 2.32 22.36
C THR A 55 -23.47 3.41 22.27
N ALA A 56 -22.49 3.40 23.17
CA ALA A 56 -21.43 4.40 23.21
C ALA A 56 -20.51 4.31 21.97
N LEU A 57 -20.16 3.09 21.53
CA LEU A 57 -19.33 2.87 20.36
C LEU A 57 -20.05 3.27 19.07
N THR A 58 -21.31 2.88 18.91
CA THR A 58 -22.13 3.24 17.74
C THR A 58 -22.31 4.75 17.64
N LEU A 59 -22.57 5.44 18.76
CA LEU A 59 -22.68 6.89 18.79
C LEU A 59 -21.39 7.56 18.30
N VAL A 60 -20.25 7.18 18.88
CA VAL A 60 -18.95 7.76 18.54
C VAL A 60 -18.54 7.44 17.09
N ALA A 61 -18.88 6.26 16.57
CA ALA A 61 -18.64 5.89 15.17
C ALA A 61 -19.44 6.78 14.22
N ASN A 62 -20.75 6.94 14.47
CA ASN A 62 -21.62 7.79 13.65
C ASN A 62 -21.21 9.27 13.71
N GLU A 63 -20.88 9.79 14.89
CA GLU A 63 -20.37 11.16 15.03
C GLU A 63 -19.07 11.36 14.26
N THR A 64 -18.16 10.38 14.28
CA THR A 64 -16.92 10.45 13.52
C THR A 64 -17.18 10.41 12.02
N ALA A 65 -18.08 9.53 11.56
CA ALA A 65 -18.46 9.45 10.14
C ALA A 65 -19.06 10.78 9.64
N ASN A 66 -19.95 11.40 10.41
CA ASN A 66 -20.55 12.70 10.05
C ASN A 66 -19.51 13.82 9.96
N ARG A 67 -18.54 13.84 10.89
CA ARG A 67 -17.44 14.82 10.86
C ARG A 67 -16.50 14.58 9.69
N LEU A 68 -16.23 13.32 9.36
CA LEU A 68 -15.41 12.96 8.22
C LEU A 68 -16.09 13.34 6.90
N ALA A 69 -17.40 13.09 6.77
CA ALA A 69 -18.21 13.52 5.63
C ALA A 69 -18.19 15.05 5.49
N SER A 70 -18.32 15.77 6.60
CA SER A 70 -18.20 17.23 6.61
C SER A 70 -16.81 17.68 6.14
N PHE A 71 -15.74 17.02 6.59
CA PHE A 71 -14.37 17.32 6.17
C PHE A 71 -14.13 16.98 4.69
N ARG A 72 -14.66 15.86 4.21
CA ARG A 72 -14.63 15.49 2.79
C ARG A 72 -15.30 16.55 1.93
N ASN A 73 -16.50 17.00 2.30
CA ASN A 73 -17.20 18.07 1.57
C ASN A 73 -16.40 19.38 1.60
N PHE A 74 -15.74 19.70 2.72
CA PHE A 74 -14.82 20.84 2.77
C PHE A 74 -13.67 20.69 1.76
N ILE A 75 -12.99 19.53 1.73
CA ILE A 75 -11.91 19.25 0.77
C ILE A 75 -12.42 19.36 -0.68
N GLN A 76 -13.62 18.85 -0.95
CA GLN A 76 -14.18 18.73 -2.29
C GLN A 76 -14.74 20.05 -2.83
N ASP A 77 -15.47 20.79 -1.99
CA ASP A 77 -16.34 21.88 -2.43
C ASP A 77 -15.83 23.26 -1.97
N THR A 78 -14.93 23.33 -0.98
CA THR A 78 -14.55 24.59 -0.32
C THR A 78 -13.05 24.88 -0.38
N LEU A 79 -12.20 23.88 -0.14
CA LEU A 79 -10.75 24.05 -0.10
C LEU A 79 -10.22 24.34 -1.51
N PRO A 80 -9.65 25.53 -1.77
CA PRO A 80 -9.08 25.82 -3.08
C PRO A 80 -7.94 24.86 -3.38
N ALA A 81 -7.87 24.40 -4.63
CA ALA A 81 -6.76 23.59 -5.10
C ALA A 81 -5.55 24.46 -5.45
N GLY A 82 -4.35 23.93 -5.23
CA GLY A 82 -3.11 24.50 -5.76
C GLY A 82 -2.97 24.26 -7.26
N ALA A 83 -1.84 24.68 -7.83
CA ALA A 83 -1.53 24.46 -9.23
C ALA A 83 -1.36 22.97 -9.57
N GLU A 84 -1.65 22.58 -10.80
CA GLU A 84 -1.30 21.26 -11.30
C GLU A 84 0.23 21.05 -11.22
N GLY A 85 0.66 19.85 -10.83
CA GLY A 85 2.09 19.56 -10.64
C GLY A 85 2.71 20.11 -9.34
N SER A 86 1.97 20.86 -8.52
CA SER A 86 2.50 21.41 -7.23
C SER A 86 2.90 20.35 -6.20
N TRP A 87 2.65 19.06 -6.47
CA TRP A 87 3.19 17.95 -5.69
C TRP A 87 4.69 17.70 -5.93
N MET A 88 5.27 18.27 -6.99
CA MET A 88 6.69 18.14 -7.31
C MET A 88 7.53 18.94 -6.31
N VAL A 89 8.27 18.24 -5.47
CA VAL A 89 9.13 18.84 -4.42
C VAL A 89 10.45 19.40 -4.95
N GLY A 90 10.80 19.11 -6.20
CA GLY A 90 12.04 19.54 -6.84
C GLY A 90 13.28 18.72 -6.44
N ALA A 91 14.32 18.79 -7.27
CA ALA A 91 15.53 17.99 -7.11
C ALA A 91 16.27 18.27 -5.79
N THR A 92 16.37 19.54 -5.38
CA THR A 92 17.08 19.92 -4.15
C THR A 92 16.49 19.28 -2.90
N TYR A 93 15.16 19.32 -2.74
CA TYR A 93 14.50 18.69 -1.60
C TYR A 93 14.56 17.16 -1.70
N TYR A 94 14.36 16.61 -2.90
CA TYR A 94 14.45 15.17 -3.11
C TYR A 94 15.84 14.62 -2.76
N ASP A 95 16.91 15.28 -3.21
CA ASP A 95 18.30 14.93 -2.87
C ASP A 95 18.56 15.03 -1.37
N TRP A 96 17.97 16.02 -0.70
CA TRP A 96 18.04 16.12 0.76
C TRP A 96 17.35 14.93 1.43
N VAL A 97 16.17 14.49 0.95
CA VAL A 97 15.46 13.31 1.48
C VAL A 97 16.28 12.04 1.27
N LEU A 98 16.85 11.85 0.07
CA LEU A 98 17.73 10.71 -0.22
C LEU A 98 18.90 10.63 0.76
N LYS A 99 19.60 11.75 0.96
CA LYS A 99 20.77 11.81 1.81
C LYS A 99 20.45 11.68 3.30
N ASN A 100 19.45 12.40 3.79
CA ASN A 100 19.26 12.60 5.23
C ASN A 100 18.16 11.73 5.83
N PHE A 101 17.19 11.29 5.03
CA PHE A 101 16.10 10.44 5.49
C PHE A 101 16.32 8.98 5.11
N HIS A 102 16.83 8.73 3.89
CA HIS A 102 17.11 7.38 3.41
C HIS A 102 18.58 6.97 3.54
N PHE A 103 19.47 7.89 3.91
CA PHE A 103 20.92 7.64 4.05
C PHE A 103 21.57 7.05 2.78
N LEU A 104 21.06 7.45 1.61
CA LEU A 104 21.53 6.97 0.32
C LEU A 104 22.55 7.95 -0.27
N PRO A 105 23.63 7.44 -0.90
CA PRO A 105 24.66 8.27 -1.53
C PRO A 105 24.26 8.72 -2.95
N TYR A 106 22.96 8.84 -3.23
CA TYR A 106 22.43 9.12 -4.57
C TYR A 106 21.78 10.51 -4.62
N THR A 107 21.78 11.08 -5.83
CA THR A 107 20.94 12.21 -6.24
C THR A 107 19.81 11.72 -7.15
N ALA A 108 18.75 12.51 -7.31
CA ALA A 108 17.68 12.28 -8.27
C ALA A 108 18.23 12.01 -9.68
N ALA A 109 19.22 12.81 -10.12
CA ALA A 109 19.87 12.62 -11.43
C ALA A 109 20.54 11.24 -11.53
N SER A 110 21.38 10.88 -10.55
CA SER A 110 22.06 9.58 -10.53
C SER A 110 21.08 8.40 -10.46
N MET A 111 19.94 8.57 -9.78
CA MET A 111 18.89 7.55 -9.71
C MET A 111 18.18 7.36 -11.05
N ILE A 112 17.92 8.44 -11.80
CA ILE A 112 17.33 8.36 -13.13
C ILE A 112 18.28 7.61 -14.07
N ASP A 113 19.55 8.00 -14.10
CA ASP A 113 20.56 7.37 -14.96
C ASP A 113 20.73 5.88 -14.62
N THR A 114 20.85 5.57 -13.32
CA THR A 114 21.00 4.19 -12.84
C THR A 114 19.74 3.37 -13.12
N GLY A 115 18.56 3.95 -12.90
CA GLY A 115 17.27 3.31 -13.16
C GLY A 115 17.10 2.94 -14.62
N TRP A 116 17.43 3.84 -15.54
CA TRP A 116 17.39 3.56 -16.98
C TRP A 116 18.36 2.47 -17.38
N ARG A 117 19.60 2.50 -16.88
CA ARG A 117 20.58 1.46 -17.16
C ARG A 117 20.09 0.09 -16.69
N ILE A 118 19.67 -0.03 -15.42
CA ILE A 118 19.15 -1.29 -14.85
C ILE A 118 17.91 -1.75 -15.61
N HIS A 119 17.02 -0.82 -16.01
CA HIS A 119 15.83 -1.15 -16.78
C HIS A 119 16.18 -1.82 -18.12
N GLN A 120 17.11 -1.24 -18.89
CA GLN A 120 17.51 -1.80 -20.18
C GLN A 120 18.22 -3.16 -20.00
N GLU A 121 19.19 -3.25 -19.08
CA GLU A 121 19.90 -4.50 -18.78
C GLU A 121 18.92 -5.61 -18.36
N THR A 122 17.95 -5.30 -17.51
CA THR A 122 16.94 -6.26 -17.05
C THR A 122 16.02 -6.69 -18.19
N LYS A 123 15.61 -5.75 -19.05
CA LYS A 123 14.77 -6.05 -20.21
C LYS A 123 15.47 -7.02 -21.16
N GLU A 124 16.73 -6.76 -21.50
CA GLU A 124 17.53 -7.64 -22.36
C GLU A 124 17.69 -9.05 -21.75
N MET A 125 17.98 -9.13 -20.45
CA MET A 125 18.06 -10.43 -19.76
C MET A 125 16.73 -11.19 -19.78
N LEU A 126 15.61 -10.51 -19.56
CA LEU A 126 14.28 -11.13 -19.61
C LEU A 126 13.94 -11.62 -21.02
N GLU A 127 14.22 -10.84 -22.06
CA GLU A 127 14.02 -11.23 -23.46
C GLU A 127 14.88 -12.44 -23.82
N ALA A 128 16.15 -12.47 -23.41
CA ALA A 128 17.04 -13.60 -23.63
C ALA A 128 16.53 -14.88 -22.93
N VAL A 129 16.04 -14.77 -21.69
CA VAL A 129 15.44 -15.90 -20.96
C VAL A 129 14.15 -16.36 -21.63
N ALA A 130 13.28 -15.44 -22.04
CA ALA A 130 12.04 -15.78 -22.75
C ALA A 130 12.34 -16.54 -24.05
N HIS A 131 13.31 -16.07 -24.84
CA HIS A 131 13.73 -16.73 -26.07
C HIS A 131 14.29 -18.15 -25.83
N ARG A 132 15.00 -18.36 -24.70
CA ARG A 132 15.46 -19.70 -24.29
C ARG A 132 14.32 -20.64 -23.88
N ILE A 133 13.23 -20.10 -23.32
CA ILE A 133 12.04 -20.88 -22.95
C ILE A 133 11.23 -21.23 -24.19
N ASN A 134 10.98 -20.24 -25.04
CA ASN A 134 10.27 -20.39 -26.30
C ASN A 134 10.77 -19.36 -27.32
N SER A 135 11.52 -19.83 -28.31
CA SER A 135 12.17 -18.95 -29.31
C SER A 135 11.21 -18.26 -30.26
N THR A 136 9.94 -18.68 -30.32
CA THR A 136 8.92 -18.11 -31.21
C THR A 136 7.92 -17.19 -30.51
N ALA A 137 7.97 -17.12 -29.17
CA ALA A 137 7.09 -16.27 -28.39
C ALA A 137 7.81 -15.01 -27.88
N SER A 138 7.07 -13.90 -27.79
CA SER A 138 7.57 -12.69 -27.13
C SER A 138 7.70 -12.90 -25.61
N LEU A 139 8.40 -11.98 -24.94
CA LEU A 139 8.47 -11.94 -23.48
C LEU A 139 7.06 -11.86 -22.87
N GLU A 140 6.19 -10.99 -23.39
CA GLU A 140 4.82 -10.80 -22.91
C GLU A 140 3.97 -12.06 -23.07
N GLN A 141 4.12 -12.76 -24.21
CA GLN A 141 3.42 -14.01 -24.47
C GLN A 141 3.89 -15.11 -23.50
N THR A 142 5.20 -15.22 -23.31
CA THR A 142 5.81 -16.17 -22.35
C THR A 142 5.32 -15.90 -20.93
N VAL A 143 5.36 -14.65 -20.48
CA VAL A 143 4.88 -14.25 -19.15
C VAL A 143 3.38 -14.52 -19.01
N SER A 144 2.58 -14.22 -20.02
CA SER A 144 1.13 -14.47 -20.00
C SER A 144 0.81 -15.96 -19.88
N ALA A 145 1.53 -16.82 -20.59
CA ALA A 145 1.39 -18.27 -20.47
C ALA A 145 1.83 -18.79 -19.09
N MET A 146 2.90 -18.22 -18.51
CA MET A 146 3.35 -18.56 -17.17
C MET A 146 2.36 -18.10 -16.09
N LYS A 147 1.72 -16.94 -16.28
CA LYS A 147 0.68 -16.43 -15.39
C LYS A 147 -0.57 -17.31 -15.33
N ALA A 148 -0.75 -18.28 -16.22
CA ALA A 148 -1.82 -19.28 -16.12
C ALA A 148 -1.45 -20.47 -15.21
N ARG A 149 -0.18 -20.55 -14.75
CA ARG A 149 0.33 -21.64 -13.91
C ARG A 149 0.46 -21.17 -12.47
N HIS A 150 -0.66 -21.11 -11.77
CA HIS A 150 -0.71 -20.78 -10.35
C HIS A 150 -1.60 -21.76 -9.59
N PRO A 151 -1.46 -21.85 -8.26
CA PRO A 151 -2.42 -22.55 -7.42
C PRO A 151 -3.83 -21.97 -7.58
N GLU A 152 -4.83 -22.82 -7.34
CA GLU A 152 -6.21 -22.35 -7.13
C GLU A 152 -6.29 -21.39 -5.94
N ALA A 153 -7.28 -20.49 -5.94
CA ALA A 153 -7.42 -19.45 -4.91
C ALA A 153 -7.46 -20.01 -3.48
N SER A 154 -8.12 -21.15 -3.28
CA SER A 154 -8.19 -21.85 -1.99
C SER A 154 -6.85 -22.44 -1.53
N MET A 155 -5.90 -22.62 -2.44
CA MET A 155 -4.62 -23.28 -2.20
C MET A 155 -3.44 -22.30 -2.09
N ILE A 156 -3.68 -21.00 -2.24
CA ILE A 156 -2.61 -19.97 -2.23
C ILE A 156 -1.81 -20.02 -0.93
N THR A 157 -2.49 -20.07 0.22
CA THR A 157 -1.83 -20.11 1.54
C THR A 157 -0.94 -21.35 1.67
N GLU A 158 -1.46 -22.54 1.35
CA GLU A 158 -0.70 -23.77 1.43
C GLU A 158 0.50 -23.78 0.46
N ALA A 159 0.29 -23.31 -0.77
CA ALA A 159 1.37 -23.20 -1.75
C ALA A 159 2.47 -22.26 -1.25
N TYR A 160 2.11 -21.14 -0.64
CA TYR A 160 3.06 -20.17 -0.08
C TYR A 160 3.84 -20.74 1.12
N HIS A 161 3.16 -21.47 2.01
CA HIS A 161 3.81 -22.25 3.08
C HIS A 161 4.86 -23.21 2.52
N ARG A 162 4.47 -24.05 1.55
CA ARG A 162 5.34 -25.06 0.96
C ARG A 162 6.56 -24.44 0.26
N GLN A 163 6.39 -23.35 -0.48
CA GLN A 163 7.52 -22.68 -1.12
C GLN A 163 8.44 -22.02 -0.09
N SER A 164 7.90 -21.44 0.98
CA SER A 164 8.70 -20.85 2.06
C SER A 164 9.55 -21.90 2.78
N ASP A 165 8.99 -23.08 3.07
CA ASP A 165 9.74 -24.17 3.67
C ASP A 165 10.84 -24.70 2.75
N ARG A 166 10.57 -24.79 1.45
CA ARG A 166 11.58 -25.17 0.45
C ARG A 166 12.73 -24.17 0.40
N VAL A 167 12.43 -22.86 0.41
CA VAL A 167 13.45 -21.81 0.44
C VAL A 167 14.25 -21.88 1.74
N ARG A 168 13.59 -22.04 2.89
CA ARG A 168 14.27 -22.20 4.20
C ARG A 168 15.25 -23.38 4.18
N GLN A 169 14.81 -24.55 3.70
CA GLN A 169 15.66 -25.73 3.59
C GLN A 169 16.87 -25.48 2.68
N LEU A 170 16.67 -24.78 1.56
CA LEU A 170 17.76 -24.42 0.66
C LEU A 170 18.77 -23.49 1.35
N LEU A 171 18.30 -22.43 2.01
CA LEU A 171 19.18 -21.48 2.72
C LEU A 171 20.02 -22.16 3.80
N VAL A 172 19.41 -23.07 4.59
CA VAL A 172 20.10 -23.82 5.65
C VAL A 172 21.08 -24.83 5.05
N SER A 173 20.65 -25.63 4.07
CA SER A 173 21.50 -26.66 3.47
C SER A 173 22.70 -26.10 2.72
N GLN A 174 22.57 -24.89 2.16
CA GLN A 174 23.64 -24.18 1.46
C GLN A 174 24.42 -23.23 2.40
N ASN A 175 24.08 -23.18 3.68
CA ASN A 175 24.69 -22.30 4.68
C ASN A 175 24.76 -20.82 4.22
N LEU A 176 23.70 -20.35 3.54
CA LEU A 176 23.65 -19.00 2.97
C LEU A 176 23.34 -17.94 4.03
N VAL A 177 22.53 -18.29 5.03
CA VAL A 177 22.09 -17.41 6.12
C VAL A 177 21.92 -18.24 7.39
N ALA A 178 22.37 -17.70 8.53
CA ALA A 178 22.07 -18.28 9.83
C ALA A 178 20.65 -17.90 10.28
N ILE A 179 19.82 -18.90 10.58
CA ILE A 179 18.45 -18.68 11.09
C ILE A 179 18.47 -18.85 12.60
N PRO A 180 18.05 -17.84 13.39
CA PRO A 180 17.97 -17.96 14.84
C PRO A 180 17.06 -19.12 15.27
N ALA A 181 17.44 -19.86 16.31
CA ALA A 181 16.68 -21.01 16.79
C ALA A 181 15.26 -20.66 17.27
N ALA A 182 15.02 -19.40 17.66
CA ALA A 182 13.71 -18.90 18.09
C ALA A 182 12.83 -18.39 16.94
N GLU A 183 13.29 -18.46 15.70
CA GLU A 183 12.55 -17.93 14.55
C GLU A 183 11.29 -18.76 14.28
N THR A 184 10.15 -18.09 14.15
CA THR A 184 8.86 -18.72 13.78
C THR A 184 8.21 -17.93 12.66
N LEU A 185 7.60 -18.64 11.71
CA LEU A 185 6.87 -18.04 10.59
C LEU A 185 5.42 -18.53 10.61
N VAL A 186 4.49 -17.62 10.86
CA VAL A 186 3.06 -17.88 10.83
C VAL A 186 2.46 -17.13 9.67
N PHE A 187 1.69 -17.82 8.84
CA PHE A 187 1.00 -17.21 7.72
C PHE A 187 -0.42 -16.89 8.15
N VAL A 188 -0.73 -15.60 8.18
CA VAL A 188 -2.06 -15.10 8.51
C VAL A 188 -2.65 -14.51 7.22
N PRO A 189 -3.76 -15.04 6.71
CA PRO A 189 -4.40 -14.45 5.54
C PRO A 189 -4.80 -13.00 5.82
N THR A 190 -4.55 -12.10 4.86
CA THR A 190 -5.05 -10.73 4.93
C THR A 190 -6.58 -10.78 5.07
N PRO A 191 -7.16 -10.16 6.12
CA PRO A 191 -8.61 -10.09 6.29
C PRO A 191 -9.28 -9.53 5.03
N PRO A 192 -10.47 -10.02 4.62
CA PRO A 192 -11.16 -9.54 3.43
C PRO A 192 -11.29 -8.00 3.38
N ASP A 193 -11.60 -7.38 4.51
CA ASP A 193 -11.78 -5.92 4.63
C ASP A 193 -10.50 -5.09 4.43
N LEU A 194 -9.32 -5.75 4.41
CA LEU A 194 -7.99 -5.13 4.20
C LEU A 194 -7.38 -5.49 2.85
N ARG A 195 -8.13 -6.14 1.96
CA ARG A 195 -7.69 -6.42 0.58
C ARG A 195 -8.05 -5.23 -0.29
N GLU A 196 -7.08 -4.76 -1.08
CA GLU A 196 -7.26 -3.69 -2.08
C GLU A 196 -8.04 -4.16 -3.31
#